data_AF-A0A9N9AIU9-F1
#
_entry.id   AF-A0A9N9AIU9-F1
#
_cell.length_a   1.000
_cell.length_b   1.000
_cell.length_c   1.000
_cell.angle_alpha   90.00
_cell.angle_beta   90.00
_cell.angle_gamma   90.00
#
_symmetry.space_group_name_H-M   'P 1'
#
loop_
_entity.id
_entity.type
_entity.pdbx_description
1 polymer ?
#
loop_
_entity_poly.entity_id
_entity_poly.type
_entity_poly.pdbx_seq_one_letter_code
_entity_poly.pdbx_strand_id
1 'polypeptide(L)'
;MLHYYLHSQNTAATLTIPVQSEFFTTFIKPDPYQYPIPRKTHMECHSYHEKNNVTFDQLWNYPPTKVLVGVFTTANTFERRQLLRVIYKAAQERLKDDWVDFKFIIGKPKPDEDTSSLRLKLEVEQAAFNDVVMLDIVENLNEGKIYEYYRWAGLKFNVNNTIEQYDYISKTDDDAFVHFQNLALNLRPLSREKLYYGFYSPVHKTFGFVTGMLEVLSIDHVRWISTADLHGLITGPEDAMVARWLEYGGWKFVNWIHENCLLYEDPRSSANQWCWRPWASPHTIVFHGMKSNWKWDAVIELFFGENQIVDI
;
A
#
# COMPACT_ATOMS: atom_id res chain seq x y z
N MET A 1 37.43 37.58 -63.91
CA MET A 1 38.60 36.70 -63.72
C MET A 1 38.35 35.92 -62.43
N LEU A 2 38.23 34.60 -62.59
CA LEU A 2 38.15 33.54 -61.56
C LEU A 2 36.90 33.47 -60.64
N HIS A 3 35.93 32.69 -61.13
CA HIS A 3 35.03 31.85 -60.34
C HIS A 3 35.83 30.99 -59.35
N TYR A 4 35.42 30.94 -58.09
CA TYR A 4 35.77 29.83 -57.20
C TYR A 4 34.51 29.04 -56.87
N TYR A 5 34.56 27.79 -57.32
CA TYR A 5 33.59 26.73 -57.18
C TYR A 5 33.30 26.42 -55.72
N LEU A 6 32.01 26.29 -55.39
CA LEU A 6 31.55 25.49 -54.26
C LEU A 6 31.87 24.02 -54.57
N HIS A 7 32.71 23.40 -53.74
CA HIS A 7 32.78 21.95 -53.63
C HIS A 7 32.32 21.58 -52.22
N SER A 8 31.04 21.24 -52.11
CA SER A 8 30.53 20.47 -50.98
C SER A 8 31.09 19.06 -51.08
N GLN A 9 32.14 18.76 -50.32
CA GLN A 9 32.48 17.36 -50.05
C GLN A 9 31.53 16.86 -48.97
N ASN A 10 30.43 16.26 -49.41
CA ASN A 10 29.61 15.37 -48.60
C ASN A 10 30.42 14.07 -48.38
N THR A 11 31.28 14.05 -47.37
CA THR A 11 31.74 12.80 -46.79
C THR A 11 30.71 12.36 -45.77
N ALA A 12 29.74 11.58 -46.23
CA ALA A 12 28.89 10.79 -45.36
C ALA A 12 29.78 9.77 -44.65
N ALA A 13 30.26 10.12 -43.46
CA ALA A 13 30.82 9.15 -42.54
C ALA A 13 29.66 8.33 -41.99
N THR A 14 29.37 7.20 -42.65
CA THR A 14 28.47 6.18 -42.15
C THR A 14 29.12 5.57 -40.91
N LEU A 15 28.85 6.15 -39.75
CA LEU A 15 29.18 5.56 -38.47
C LEU A 15 28.20 4.40 -38.28
N THR A 16 28.58 3.23 -38.79
CA THR A 16 27.91 1.98 -38.47
C THR A 16 28.12 1.72 -36.99
N ILE A 17 27.13 2.12 -36.19
CA ILE A 17 26.99 1.65 -34.81
C ILE A 17 26.77 0.14 -34.94
N PRO A 18 27.65 -0.71 -34.40
CA PRO A 18 27.33 -2.12 -34.29
C PRO A 18 26.14 -2.20 -33.33
N VAL A 19 24.98 -2.60 -33.85
CA VAL A 19 23.87 -3.08 -33.03
C VAL A 19 24.36 -4.39 -32.43
N GLN A 20 25.10 -4.31 -31.32
CA GLN A 20 25.19 -5.42 -30.38
C GLN A 20 23.85 -5.45 -29.63
N SER A 21 22.85 -6.00 -30.31
CA SER A 21 21.63 -6.47 -29.68
C SER A 21 21.97 -7.74 -28.93
N GLU A 22 22.52 -7.62 -27.73
CA GLU A 22 22.60 -8.72 -26.79
C GLU A 22 22.75 -8.16 -25.37
N PHE A 23 21.80 -7.29 -24.98
CA PHE A 23 21.41 -7.28 -23.58
C PHE A 23 20.66 -8.58 -23.33
N PHE A 24 21.42 -9.64 -23.01
CA PHE A 24 20.91 -10.76 -22.24
C PHE A 24 20.49 -10.21 -20.88
N THR A 25 19.29 -9.64 -20.84
CA THR A 25 18.46 -9.77 -19.66
C THR A 25 18.16 -11.25 -19.57
N THR A 26 18.95 -11.97 -18.79
CA THR A 26 18.45 -13.17 -18.13
C THR A 26 17.37 -12.70 -17.15
N PHE A 27 16.22 -12.32 -17.71
CA PHE A 27 14.96 -12.50 -17.02
C PHE A 27 14.94 -13.98 -16.67
N ILE A 28 15.27 -14.30 -15.43
CA ILE A 28 14.86 -15.56 -14.85
C ILE A 28 13.34 -15.51 -14.98
N LYS A 29 12.81 -16.18 -16.01
CA LYS A 29 11.37 -16.39 -16.15
C LYS A 29 10.91 -16.98 -14.82
N PRO A 30 9.90 -16.40 -14.16
CA PRO A 30 9.30 -17.08 -13.02
C PRO A 30 8.83 -18.45 -13.48
N ASP A 31 8.85 -19.42 -12.57
CA ASP A 31 8.30 -20.74 -12.83
C ASP A 31 6.91 -20.59 -13.47
N PRO A 32 6.67 -21.08 -14.70
CA PRO A 32 5.44 -20.83 -15.46
C PRO A 32 4.13 -21.32 -14.79
N TYR A 33 4.20 -21.98 -13.64
CA TYR A 33 3.03 -22.59 -12.98
C TYR A 33 2.19 -21.69 -12.08
N GLN A 34 2.44 -20.38 -12.01
CA GLN A 34 1.71 -19.51 -11.07
C GLN A 34 1.25 -18.18 -11.68
N TYR A 35 1.16 -18.05 -13.00
CA TYR A 35 0.44 -16.94 -13.64
C TYR A 35 -0.62 -17.55 -14.56
N PRO A 36 -1.92 -17.23 -14.41
CA PRO A 36 -2.51 -16.18 -13.57
C PRO A 36 -2.57 -16.52 -12.07
N ILE A 37 -2.97 -15.57 -11.22
CA ILE A 37 -3.24 -15.82 -9.79
C ILE A 37 -4.33 -16.91 -9.67
N PRO A 38 -4.08 -18.03 -8.95
CA PRO A 38 -5.11 -19.03 -8.69
C PRO A 38 -6.32 -18.37 -8.02
N ARG A 39 -7.54 -18.64 -8.50
CA ARG A 39 -8.74 -17.90 -8.08
C ARG A 39 -9.96 -18.80 -7.92
N LYS A 40 -10.86 -18.40 -7.02
CA LYS A 40 -12.20 -18.97 -6.80
C LYS A 40 -13.21 -17.83 -6.65
N THR A 41 -14.47 -18.08 -6.97
CA THR A 41 -15.57 -17.15 -6.68
C THR A 41 -15.68 -16.77 -5.20
N HIS A 42 -15.36 -17.69 -4.29
CA HIS A 42 -15.39 -17.48 -2.84
C HIS A 42 -14.16 -18.07 -2.15
N MET A 43 -13.77 -17.46 -1.03
CA MET A 43 -12.73 -18.00 -0.15
C MET A 43 -13.27 -19.20 0.65
N GLU A 44 -12.39 -20.13 1.03
CA GLU A 44 -12.73 -21.27 1.90
C GLU A 44 -12.90 -20.87 3.37
N CYS A 45 -12.28 -19.75 3.75
CA CYS A 45 -12.50 -19.12 5.05
C CYS A 45 -13.67 -18.16 4.98
N HIS A 46 -14.17 -17.77 6.17
CA HIS A 46 -15.16 -16.70 6.28
C HIS A 46 -14.50 -15.36 6.63
N SER A 47 -14.83 -14.33 5.87
CA SER A 47 -14.52 -12.94 6.20
C SER A 47 -15.21 -12.51 7.49
N TYR A 48 -14.83 -11.35 8.03
CA TYR A 48 -15.47 -10.78 9.20
C TYR A 48 -16.97 -10.51 8.97
N HIS A 49 -17.33 -9.95 7.82
CA HIS A 49 -18.74 -9.68 7.52
C HIS A 49 -19.55 -10.99 7.37
N GLU A 50 -18.98 -12.03 6.75
CA GLU A 50 -19.63 -13.33 6.61
C GLU A 50 -19.86 -14.00 7.97
N LYS A 51 -18.89 -13.93 8.88
CA LYS A 51 -19.04 -14.41 10.27
C LYS A 51 -20.16 -13.70 11.02
N ASN A 52 -20.52 -12.49 10.60
CA ASN A 52 -21.62 -11.70 11.17
C ASN A 52 -22.90 -11.77 10.33
N ASN A 53 -23.03 -12.78 9.45
CA ASN A 53 -24.20 -13.01 8.59
C ASN A 53 -24.54 -11.84 7.65
N VAL A 54 -23.53 -11.10 7.22
CA VAL A 54 -23.66 -10.04 6.21
C VAL A 54 -23.02 -10.54 4.91
N THR A 55 -23.80 -10.60 3.83
CA THR A 55 -23.26 -10.94 2.50
C THR A 55 -22.46 -9.77 1.93
N PHE A 56 -21.60 -10.04 0.94
CA PHE A 56 -20.83 -8.98 0.29
C PHE A 56 -21.73 -7.90 -0.34
N ASP A 57 -22.82 -8.29 -1.00
CA ASP A 57 -23.79 -7.34 -1.58
C ASP A 57 -24.49 -6.48 -0.52
N GLN A 58 -24.73 -7.03 0.68
CA GLN A 58 -25.32 -6.28 1.78
C GLN A 58 -24.40 -5.18 2.33
N LEU A 59 -23.08 -5.24 2.07
CA LEU A 59 -22.14 -4.18 2.48
C LEU A 59 -22.50 -2.83 1.86
N TRP A 60 -23.10 -2.83 0.66
CA TRP A 60 -23.56 -1.62 -0.01
C TRP A 60 -24.69 -0.89 0.71
N ASN A 61 -25.43 -1.58 1.59
CA ASN A 61 -26.53 -0.98 2.36
C ASN A 61 -26.03 -0.14 3.55
N TYR A 62 -24.75 -0.27 3.91
CA TYR A 62 -24.15 0.53 4.97
C TYR A 62 -23.66 1.88 4.43
N PRO A 63 -23.60 2.94 5.27
CA PRO A 63 -23.10 4.24 4.85
C PRO A 63 -21.69 4.15 4.27
N PRO A 64 -21.37 4.94 3.21
CA PRO A 64 -20.03 5.00 2.65
C PRO A 64 -18.95 5.38 3.66
N THR A 65 -17.71 5.10 3.30
CA THR A 65 -16.52 5.37 4.13
C THR A 65 -15.55 6.31 3.46
N LYS A 66 -14.78 7.03 4.28
CA LYS A 66 -13.63 7.82 3.88
C LYS A 66 -12.36 7.26 4.48
N VAL A 67 -11.44 6.77 3.66
CA VAL A 67 -10.20 6.10 4.09
C VAL A 67 -8.99 6.82 3.52
N LEU A 68 -7.98 7.09 4.36
CA LEU A 68 -6.65 7.49 3.91
C LEU A 68 -5.69 6.31 4.03
N VAL A 69 -5.09 5.89 2.91
CA VAL A 69 -4.08 4.84 2.85
C VAL A 69 -2.68 5.44 2.83
N GLY A 70 -1.97 5.33 3.96
CA GLY A 70 -0.53 5.60 4.05
C GLY A 70 0.27 4.42 3.53
N VAL A 71 0.93 4.61 2.39
CA VAL A 71 1.80 3.59 1.77
C VAL A 71 3.23 3.83 2.23
N PHE A 72 3.76 2.94 3.06
CA PHE A 72 5.11 3.01 3.56
C PHE A 72 6.10 2.63 2.47
N THR A 73 7.00 3.54 2.17
CA THR A 73 8.02 3.39 1.14
C THR A 73 9.29 4.16 1.56
N THR A 74 10.35 4.15 0.76
CA THR A 74 11.61 4.85 1.07
C THR A 74 11.90 5.90 0.02
N ALA A 75 12.82 6.82 0.26
CA ALA A 75 13.18 7.82 -0.74
C ALA A 75 13.58 7.22 -2.10
N ASN A 76 14.32 6.10 -2.08
CA ASN A 76 14.91 5.49 -3.29
C ASN A 76 13.95 4.64 -4.14
N THR A 77 12.76 4.30 -3.64
CA THR A 77 11.79 3.41 -4.32
C THR A 77 10.85 4.17 -5.27
N PHE A 78 11.39 5.07 -6.10
CA PHE A 78 10.61 5.92 -7.02
C PHE A 78 9.76 5.12 -8.00
N GLU A 79 10.35 4.11 -8.64
CA GLU A 79 9.70 3.31 -9.67
C GLU A 79 8.52 2.54 -9.08
N ARG A 80 8.65 2.07 -7.84
CA ARG A 80 7.55 1.44 -7.11
C ARG A 80 6.42 2.44 -6.86
N ARG A 81 6.73 3.64 -6.37
CA ARG A 81 5.71 4.69 -6.18
C ARG A 81 5.02 5.05 -7.50
N GLN A 82 5.75 5.17 -8.60
CA GLN A 82 5.17 5.45 -9.93
C GLN A 82 4.19 4.35 -10.36
N LEU A 83 4.54 3.06 -10.18
CA LEU A 83 3.63 1.96 -10.46
C LEU A 83 2.37 2.03 -9.59
N LEU A 84 2.53 2.23 -8.28
CA LEU A 84 1.43 2.34 -7.34
C LEU A 84 0.52 3.55 -7.65
N ARG A 85 1.08 4.68 -8.06
CA ARG A 85 0.29 5.85 -8.51
C ARG A 85 -0.64 5.48 -9.65
N VAL A 86 -0.14 4.79 -10.68
CA VAL A 86 -0.96 4.39 -11.83
C VAL A 86 -2.09 3.47 -11.38
N ILE A 87 -1.77 2.45 -10.59
CA ILE A 87 -2.75 1.46 -10.10
C ILE A 87 -3.80 2.13 -9.21
N TYR A 88 -3.39 2.92 -8.23
CA TYR A 88 -4.31 3.53 -7.28
C TYR A 88 -5.09 4.70 -7.88
N LYS A 89 -4.56 5.43 -8.87
CA LYS A 89 -5.36 6.39 -9.63
C LYS A 89 -6.46 5.69 -10.44
N ALA A 90 -6.13 4.60 -11.12
CA ALA A 90 -7.14 3.79 -11.81
C ALA A 90 -8.16 3.19 -10.81
N ALA A 91 -7.74 2.80 -9.61
CA ALA A 91 -8.64 2.34 -8.56
C ALA A 91 -9.58 3.46 -8.09
N GLN A 92 -9.06 4.67 -7.87
CA GLN A 92 -9.84 5.85 -7.49
C GLN A 92 -10.91 6.20 -8.53
N GLU A 93 -10.60 6.13 -9.82
CA GLU A 93 -11.55 6.37 -10.92
C GLU A 93 -12.69 5.35 -10.97
N ARG A 94 -12.48 4.15 -10.40
CA ARG A 94 -13.44 3.04 -10.38
C ARG A 94 -14.22 2.93 -9.06
N LEU A 95 -13.89 3.74 -8.06
CA LEU A 95 -14.61 3.78 -6.78
C LEU A 95 -16.07 4.18 -6.98
N LYS A 96 -16.95 3.59 -6.17
CA LYS A 96 -18.38 3.90 -6.12
C LYS A 96 -18.76 4.25 -4.69
N ASP A 97 -19.36 5.42 -4.52
CA ASP A 97 -19.88 6.03 -3.28
C ASP A 97 -18.88 6.26 -2.13
N ASP A 98 -17.80 5.47 -2.04
CA ASP A 98 -16.73 5.61 -1.04
C ASP A 98 -15.61 6.56 -1.49
N TRP A 99 -14.84 7.06 -0.54
CA TRP A 99 -13.62 7.83 -0.79
C TRP A 99 -12.41 7.09 -0.22
N VAL A 100 -11.47 6.73 -1.08
CA VAL A 100 -10.18 6.17 -0.67
C VAL A 100 -9.07 6.99 -1.30
N ASP A 101 -8.34 7.72 -0.47
CA ASP A 101 -7.15 8.46 -0.85
C ASP A 101 -5.89 7.73 -0.42
N PHE A 102 -4.76 8.05 -1.05
CA PHE A 102 -3.47 7.50 -0.67
C PHE A 102 -2.39 8.58 -0.59
N LYS A 103 -1.39 8.34 0.26
CA LYS A 103 -0.16 9.12 0.36
C LYS A 103 1.03 8.19 0.55
N PHE A 104 2.14 8.49 -0.11
CA PHE A 104 3.40 7.80 0.13
C PHE A 104 4.08 8.39 1.36
N ILE A 105 4.45 7.54 2.30
CA ILE A 105 5.02 7.95 3.58
C ILE A 105 6.49 7.57 3.60
N ILE A 106 7.35 8.59 3.67
CA ILE A 106 8.80 8.45 3.73
C ILE A 106 9.35 9.23 4.92
N GLY A 107 10.43 8.77 5.53
CA GLY A 107 11.33 9.59 6.33
C GLY A 107 12.37 10.28 5.46
N LYS A 108 13.20 11.11 6.08
CA LYS A 108 14.37 11.72 5.47
C LYS A 108 15.37 10.64 5.09
N PRO A 109 15.97 10.69 3.88
CA PRO A 109 17.01 9.73 3.50
C PRO A 109 18.10 9.63 4.56
N LYS A 110 18.67 8.43 4.73
CA LYS A 110 19.82 8.27 5.64
C LYS A 110 21.02 9.07 5.13
N PRO A 111 21.94 9.51 6.00
CA PRO A 111 23.07 10.35 5.59
C PRO A 111 23.94 9.78 4.46
N ASP A 112 24.04 8.45 4.37
CA ASP A 112 24.76 7.72 3.32
C ASP A 112 23.99 7.61 2.00
N GLU A 113 22.67 7.79 2.02
CA GLU A 113 21.79 7.81 0.84
C GLU A 113 21.46 9.24 0.35
N ASP A 114 21.62 10.25 1.23
CA ASP A 114 21.16 11.62 1.02
C ASP A 114 22.05 12.43 0.05
N THR A 115 21.95 12.08 -1.23
CA THR A 115 22.66 12.75 -2.34
C THR A 115 21.87 13.92 -2.91
N SER A 116 22.56 14.91 -3.50
CA SER A 116 21.90 16.02 -4.21
C SER A 116 20.98 15.55 -5.35
N SER A 117 21.32 14.43 -6.00
CA SER A 117 20.49 13.81 -7.04
C SER A 117 19.18 13.25 -6.46
N LEU A 118 19.26 12.56 -5.32
CA LEU A 118 18.08 12.04 -4.63
C LEU A 118 17.15 13.17 -4.18
N ARG A 119 17.69 14.24 -3.56
CA ARG A 119 16.89 15.41 -3.16
C ARG A 119 16.17 16.04 -4.33
N LEU A 120 16.86 16.28 -5.45
CA LEU A 120 16.25 16.84 -6.66
C LEU A 120 15.15 15.93 -7.22
N LYS A 121 15.34 14.60 -7.23
CA LYS A 121 14.30 13.65 -7.65
C LYS A 121 13.05 13.75 -6.76
N LEU A 122 13.22 13.83 -5.44
CA LEU A 122 12.11 13.99 -4.50
C LEU A 122 11.40 15.34 -4.67
N GLU A 123 12.14 16.43 -4.89
CA GLU A 123 11.58 17.76 -5.15
C GLU A 123 10.72 17.78 -6.42
N VAL A 124 11.23 17.20 -7.52
CA VAL A 124 10.50 17.08 -8.79
C VAL A 124 9.27 16.19 -8.62
N GLU A 125 9.40 15.05 -7.95
CA GLU A 125 8.29 14.14 -7.67
C GLU A 125 7.19 14.83 -6.85
N GLN A 126 7.56 15.53 -5.78
CA GLN A 126 6.64 16.28 -4.94
C GLN A 126 5.93 17.38 -5.72
N ALA A 127 6.65 18.14 -6.54
CA ALA A 127 6.09 19.20 -7.37
C ALA A 127 5.10 18.67 -8.42
N ALA A 128 5.34 17.47 -8.95
CA ALA A 128 4.49 16.85 -9.96
C ALA A 128 3.20 16.23 -9.40
N PHE A 129 3.29 15.55 -8.24
CA PHE A 129 2.19 14.69 -7.77
C PHE A 129 1.58 15.11 -6.43
N ASN A 130 2.34 15.83 -5.60
CA ASN A 130 1.90 16.30 -4.27
C ASN A 130 1.29 15.19 -3.38
N ASP A 131 1.82 13.97 -3.50
CA ASP A 131 1.32 12.77 -2.83
C ASP A 131 2.33 12.09 -1.90
N VAL A 132 3.53 12.66 -1.76
CA VAL A 132 4.54 12.21 -0.80
C VAL A 132 4.43 13.05 0.48
N VAL A 133 4.49 12.36 1.62
CA VAL A 133 4.60 12.93 2.96
C VAL A 133 5.97 12.54 3.50
N MET A 134 6.87 13.53 3.56
CA MET A 134 8.17 13.38 4.18
C MET A 134 8.06 13.72 5.67
N LEU A 135 8.22 12.71 6.51
CA LEU A 135 8.21 12.83 7.97
C LEU A 135 9.53 13.42 8.46
N ASP A 136 9.48 14.15 9.58
CA ASP A 136 10.65 14.80 10.18
C ASP A 136 11.48 13.82 11.05
N ILE A 137 11.84 12.68 10.46
CA ILE A 137 12.67 11.63 11.06
C ILE A 137 13.61 11.06 10.01
N VAL A 138 14.72 10.45 10.43
CA VAL A 138 15.55 9.65 9.52
C VAL A 138 14.80 8.37 9.14
N GLU A 139 14.82 8.01 7.86
CA GLU A 139 14.13 6.84 7.30
C GLU A 139 14.54 5.56 8.04
N ASN A 140 13.53 4.90 8.60
CA ASN A 140 13.66 3.69 9.39
C ASN A 140 12.30 2.97 9.39
N LEU A 141 12.30 1.68 9.76
CA LEU A 141 11.05 0.96 10.00
C LEU A 141 10.64 1.03 11.48
N ASN A 142 11.60 0.84 12.39
CA ASN A 142 11.35 0.47 13.79
C ASN A 142 11.71 1.54 14.83
N GLU A 143 12.06 2.74 14.40
CA GLU A 143 12.46 3.89 15.22
C GLU A 143 11.47 5.06 15.04
N GLY A 144 10.17 4.74 15.09
CA GLY A 144 9.11 5.75 15.21
C GLY A 144 8.44 6.20 13.91
N LYS A 145 8.71 5.57 12.76
CA LYS A 145 8.05 5.96 11.49
C LYS A 145 6.53 5.89 11.53
N ILE A 146 5.97 4.80 12.07
CA ILE A 146 4.51 4.66 12.23
C ILE A 146 3.92 5.64 13.24
N TYR A 147 4.68 5.98 14.29
CA TYR A 147 4.28 7.01 15.25
C TYR A 147 4.19 8.38 14.57
N GLU A 148 5.22 8.81 13.86
CA GLU A 148 5.23 10.12 13.18
C GLU A 148 4.21 10.20 12.05
N TYR A 149 3.94 9.08 11.36
CA TYR A 149 2.85 9.02 10.39
C TYR A 149 1.48 9.29 11.02
N TYR A 150 1.14 8.56 12.09
CA TYR A 150 -0.14 8.77 12.78
C TYR A 150 -0.20 10.12 13.49
N ARG A 151 0.93 10.62 13.98
CA ARG A 151 1.01 11.98 14.53
C ARG A 151 0.73 13.04 13.46
N TRP A 152 1.35 12.93 12.29
CA TRP A 152 1.07 13.81 11.14
C TRP A 152 -0.41 13.75 10.73
N ALA A 153 -0.96 12.55 10.55
CA ALA A 153 -2.34 12.37 10.13
C ALA A 153 -3.32 12.91 11.19
N GLY A 154 -3.10 12.56 12.45
CA GLY A 154 -3.93 12.99 13.57
C GLY A 154 -3.94 14.50 13.73
N LEU A 155 -2.79 15.18 13.60
CA LEU A 155 -2.68 16.64 13.64
C LEU A 155 -3.27 17.32 12.41
N LYS A 156 -3.04 16.77 11.20
CA LYS A 156 -3.54 17.35 9.95
C LYS A 156 -5.06 17.33 9.85
N PHE A 157 -5.70 16.28 10.37
CA PHE A 157 -7.15 16.10 10.32
C PHE A 157 -7.83 16.33 11.69
N ASN A 158 -7.21 17.13 12.57
CA ASN A 158 -7.63 17.26 13.98
C ASN A 158 -8.75 18.28 14.25
N VAL A 159 -8.98 19.31 13.43
CA VAL A 159 -9.82 20.45 13.89
C VAL A 159 -10.65 21.12 12.78
N ASN A 160 -11.91 21.44 13.14
CA ASN A 160 -12.86 22.37 12.52
C ASN A 160 -13.50 21.97 11.19
N ASN A 161 -14.54 21.12 11.19
CA ASN A 161 -15.67 21.12 10.21
C ASN A 161 -15.37 21.43 8.73
N THR A 162 -14.15 21.19 8.24
CA THR A 162 -13.75 21.35 6.85
C THR A 162 -13.68 19.95 6.28
N ILE A 163 -14.73 19.58 5.55
CA ILE A 163 -14.87 18.73 4.34
C ILE A 163 -13.95 17.49 4.16
N GLU A 164 -12.70 17.48 4.62
CA GLU A 164 -11.71 16.38 4.50
C GLU A 164 -11.53 15.58 5.80
N GLN A 165 -12.62 15.17 6.44
CA GLN A 165 -12.52 14.21 7.56
C GLN A 165 -12.55 12.78 7.03
N TYR A 166 -11.45 12.04 7.21
CA TYR A 166 -11.43 10.59 7.04
C TYR A 166 -12.08 9.91 8.25
N ASP A 167 -12.78 8.82 7.99
CA ASP A 167 -13.27 7.89 9.00
C ASP A 167 -12.12 7.03 9.53
N TYR A 168 -11.25 6.62 8.62
CA TYR A 168 -10.20 5.64 8.84
C TYR A 168 -8.88 6.10 8.25
N ILE A 169 -7.79 5.86 8.97
CA ILE A 169 -6.42 6.02 8.49
C ILE A 169 -5.77 4.64 8.50
N SER A 170 -5.11 4.26 7.41
CA SER A 170 -4.48 2.96 7.28
C SER A 170 -2.99 3.07 6.98
N LYS A 171 -2.23 2.05 7.37
CA LYS A 171 -0.86 1.80 6.94
C LYS A 171 -0.82 0.54 6.09
N THR A 172 -0.08 0.58 4.99
CA THR A 172 0.26 -0.58 4.16
C THR A 172 1.69 -0.45 3.66
N ASP A 173 2.33 -1.55 3.31
CA ASP A 173 3.66 -1.55 2.71
C ASP A 173 3.62 -1.34 1.19
N ASP A 174 4.71 -0.85 0.59
CA ASP A 174 4.79 -0.62 -0.87
C ASP A 174 4.94 -1.91 -1.71
N ASP A 175 5.07 -3.06 -1.06
CA ASP A 175 4.93 -4.38 -1.67
C ASP A 175 3.60 -5.06 -1.30
N ALA A 176 2.58 -4.28 -0.93
CA ALA A 176 1.21 -4.73 -0.75
C ALA A 176 0.27 -4.06 -1.78
N PHE A 177 -0.48 -4.86 -2.52
CA PHE A 177 -1.62 -4.35 -3.28
C PHE A 177 -2.84 -4.28 -2.38
N VAL A 178 -3.58 -3.16 -2.45
CA VAL A 178 -4.83 -2.94 -1.72
C VAL A 178 -5.93 -2.67 -2.73
N HIS A 179 -7.00 -3.47 -2.70
CA HIS A 179 -8.19 -3.24 -3.52
C HIS A 179 -9.11 -2.23 -2.83
N PHE A 180 -9.07 -0.97 -3.26
CA PHE A 180 -9.72 0.16 -2.57
C PHE A 180 -11.23 -0.04 -2.33
N GLN A 181 -11.98 -0.50 -3.34
CA GLN A 181 -13.42 -0.69 -3.17
C GLN A 181 -13.74 -1.82 -2.18
N ASN A 182 -12.94 -2.90 -2.19
CA ASN A 182 -13.16 -4.02 -1.26
C ASN A 182 -12.78 -3.61 0.15
N LEU A 183 -11.70 -2.84 0.33
CA LEU A 183 -11.34 -2.26 1.62
C LEU A 183 -12.50 -1.41 2.15
N ALA A 184 -12.98 -0.46 1.36
CA ALA A 184 -14.04 0.46 1.76
C ALA A 184 -15.33 -0.30 2.15
N LEU A 185 -15.81 -1.23 1.31
CA LEU A 185 -17.00 -2.05 1.59
C LEU A 185 -16.89 -2.82 2.90
N ASN A 186 -15.73 -3.43 3.17
CA ASN A 186 -15.52 -4.21 4.39
C ASN A 186 -15.44 -3.32 5.65
N LEU A 187 -15.09 -2.04 5.50
CA LEU A 187 -15.09 -1.07 6.59
C LEU A 187 -16.46 -0.42 6.82
N ARG A 188 -17.34 -0.35 5.81
CA ARG A 188 -18.67 0.29 5.93
C ARG A 188 -19.47 -0.15 7.17
N PRO A 189 -19.63 -1.45 7.49
CA PRO A 189 -20.42 -1.89 8.65
C PRO A 189 -19.71 -1.70 10.00
N LEU A 190 -18.43 -1.32 10.01
CA LEU A 190 -17.63 -1.24 11.24
C LEU A 190 -17.82 0.10 11.96
N SER A 191 -17.48 0.12 13.26
CA SER A 191 -17.48 1.34 14.04
C SER A 191 -16.49 2.36 13.47
N ARG A 192 -16.91 3.63 13.43
CA ARG A 192 -16.06 4.80 13.07
C ARG A 192 -15.25 5.32 14.26
N GLU A 193 -15.46 4.72 15.42
CA GLU A 193 -14.74 4.98 16.66
C GLU A 193 -14.03 3.72 17.12
N LYS A 194 -12.86 3.91 17.73
CA LYS A 194 -12.12 2.86 18.42
C LYS A 194 -11.71 1.65 17.61
N LEU A 195 -11.75 1.72 16.28
CA LEU A 195 -11.44 0.58 15.41
C LEU A 195 -9.93 0.30 15.37
N TYR A 196 -9.59 -0.98 15.51
CA TYR A 196 -8.30 -1.53 15.11
C TYR A 196 -8.54 -2.76 14.21
N TYR A 197 -8.26 -2.62 12.92
CA TYR A 197 -8.61 -3.59 11.88
C TYR A 197 -7.42 -4.02 11.04
N GLY A 198 -7.38 -5.31 10.69
CA GLY A 198 -6.47 -5.86 9.69
C GLY A 198 -6.18 -7.34 9.92
N PHE A 199 -5.04 -7.83 9.42
CA PHE A 199 -4.65 -9.22 9.58
C PHE A 199 -4.07 -9.47 10.98
N TYR A 200 -4.82 -10.15 11.84
CA TYR A 200 -4.40 -10.37 13.22
C TYR A 200 -3.33 -11.45 13.34
N SER A 201 -2.25 -11.16 14.07
CA SER A 201 -1.16 -12.05 14.42
C SER A 201 -1.13 -12.42 15.91
N PRO A 202 -1.22 -13.73 16.25
CA PRO A 202 -1.02 -14.20 17.61
C PRO A 202 0.46 -14.46 17.94
N VAL A 203 1.41 -14.08 17.07
CA VAL A 203 2.78 -14.64 17.08
C VAL A 203 3.64 -14.14 18.26
N HIS A 204 3.31 -13.02 18.90
CA HIS A 204 3.94 -12.67 20.17
C HIS A 204 3.20 -13.37 21.32
N LYS A 205 3.86 -14.37 21.93
CA LYS A 205 3.36 -15.22 23.04
C LYS A 205 2.79 -14.46 24.26
N THR A 206 2.87 -13.13 24.28
CA THR A 206 2.40 -12.24 25.34
C THR A 206 1.35 -11.22 24.90
N PHE A 207 1.23 -10.87 23.60
CA PHE A 207 0.18 -10.00 23.06
C PHE A 207 0.06 -10.10 21.53
N GLY A 208 -1.16 -9.99 20.98
CA GLY A 208 -1.40 -9.99 19.53
C GLY A 208 -1.38 -8.60 18.91
N PHE A 209 -1.22 -8.52 17.58
CA PHE A 209 -1.17 -7.25 16.83
C PHE A 209 -1.69 -7.43 15.39
N VAL A 210 -1.99 -6.35 14.68
CA VAL A 210 -2.31 -6.37 13.25
C VAL A 210 -1.03 -6.25 12.43
N THR A 211 -0.81 -7.12 11.44
CA THR A 211 0.43 -7.10 10.64
C THR A 211 0.48 -5.97 9.61
N GLY A 212 1.68 -5.68 9.13
CA GLY A 212 1.99 -4.58 8.22
C GLY A 212 1.41 -4.67 6.81
N MET A 213 0.76 -5.80 6.47
CA MET A 213 0.09 -5.99 5.18
C MET A 213 -0.99 -4.93 4.95
N LEU A 214 -1.77 -4.66 5.99
CA LEU A 214 -2.71 -3.54 6.06
C LEU A 214 -3.20 -3.41 7.50
N GLU A 215 -2.92 -2.26 8.08
CA GLU A 215 -3.42 -1.83 9.37
C GLU A 215 -4.40 -0.68 9.18
N VAL A 216 -5.56 -0.70 9.83
CA VAL A 216 -6.54 0.38 9.78
C VAL A 216 -6.94 0.79 11.20
N LEU A 217 -6.84 2.09 11.47
CA LEU A 217 -7.30 2.74 12.70
C LEU A 217 -8.45 3.69 12.39
N SER A 218 -9.42 3.79 13.29
CA SER A 218 -10.37 4.90 13.26
C SER A 218 -9.66 6.22 13.59
N ILE A 219 -10.20 7.33 13.06
CA ILE A 219 -9.56 8.64 13.19
C ILE A 219 -9.38 9.10 14.65
N ASP A 220 -10.26 8.67 15.57
CA ASP A 220 -10.14 8.97 17.00
C ASP A 220 -8.92 8.30 17.65
N HIS A 221 -8.59 7.06 17.26
CA HIS A 221 -7.35 6.39 17.68
C HIS A 221 -6.11 7.15 17.19
N VAL A 222 -6.13 7.58 15.93
CA VAL A 222 -5.03 8.33 15.33
C VAL A 222 -4.85 9.68 16.01
N ARG A 223 -5.95 10.38 16.33
CA ARG A 223 -5.92 11.64 17.10
C ARG A 223 -5.38 11.42 18.51
N TRP A 224 -5.77 10.33 19.17
CA TRP A 224 -5.21 9.97 20.46
C TRP A 224 -3.70 9.73 20.37
N ILE A 225 -3.22 8.90 19.43
CA ILE A 225 -1.78 8.65 19.21
C ILE A 225 -1.02 9.98 18.97
N SER A 226 -1.61 10.91 18.22
CA SER A 226 -0.97 12.18 17.88
C SER A 226 -0.73 13.12 19.07
N THR A 227 -1.42 12.89 20.19
CA THR A 227 -1.38 13.75 21.40
C THR A 227 -0.96 13.00 22.66
N ALA A 228 -0.97 11.67 22.65
CA ALA A 228 -0.58 10.84 23.77
C ALA A 228 0.94 10.93 24.03
N ASP A 229 1.31 10.91 25.31
CA ASP A 229 2.69 10.71 25.72
C ASP A 229 3.06 9.23 25.57
N LEU A 230 3.67 8.92 24.43
CA LEU A 230 4.19 7.59 24.08
C LEU A 230 5.72 7.56 24.16
N HIS A 231 6.35 8.51 24.86
CA HIS A 231 7.81 8.55 24.98
C HIS A 231 8.34 7.23 25.56
N GLY A 232 9.37 6.68 24.90
CA GLY A 232 9.94 5.37 25.26
C GLY A 232 9.16 4.15 24.74
N LEU A 233 8.00 4.34 24.11
CA LEU A 233 7.21 3.25 23.48
C LEU A 233 7.26 3.29 21.94
N ILE A 234 7.92 4.28 21.33
CA ILE A 234 7.91 4.48 19.87
C ILE A 234 8.90 3.62 19.09
N THR A 235 9.82 2.94 19.78
CA THR A 235 10.87 2.11 19.18
C THR A 235 10.55 0.62 19.35
N GLY A 236 10.59 -0.11 18.24
CA GLY A 236 10.29 -1.54 18.16
C GLY A 236 9.68 -1.91 16.80
N PRO A 237 9.35 -3.19 16.58
CA PRO A 237 8.59 -3.62 15.40
C PRO A 237 7.31 -2.80 15.29
N GLU A 238 7.14 -2.06 14.20
CA GLU A 238 6.19 -0.98 14.05
C GLU A 238 4.74 -1.44 14.26
N ASP A 239 4.38 -2.58 13.66
CA ASP A 239 3.05 -3.19 13.76
C ASP A 239 2.71 -3.57 15.21
N ALA A 240 3.69 -4.09 15.95
CA ALA A 240 3.53 -4.47 17.34
C ALA A 240 3.46 -3.24 18.28
N MET A 241 4.13 -2.14 17.90
CA MET A 241 4.10 -0.91 18.69
C MET A 241 2.71 -0.26 18.67
N VAL A 242 1.99 -0.30 17.55
CA VAL A 242 0.62 0.22 17.48
C VAL A 242 -0.28 -0.50 18.47
N ALA A 243 -0.29 -1.84 18.45
CA ALA A 243 -1.04 -2.65 19.42
C ALA A 243 -0.69 -2.29 20.88
N ARG A 244 0.60 -2.13 21.18
CA ARG A 244 1.09 -1.72 22.51
C ARG A 244 0.63 -0.33 22.92
N TRP A 245 0.60 0.64 22.01
CA TRP A 245 0.09 1.98 22.32
C TRP A 245 -1.41 1.93 22.61
N LEU A 246 -2.19 1.23 21.78
CA LEU A 246 -3.62 1.10 22.01
C LEU A 246 -3.94 0.37 23.33
N GLU A 247 -3.14 -0.62 23.70
CA GLU A 247 -3.16 -1.23 25.03
C GLU A 247 -2.91 -0.19 26.14
N TYR A 248 -1.85 0.60 26.01
CA TYR A 248 -1.46 1.64 26.97
C TYR A 248 -2.56 2.70 27.13
N GLY A 249 -3.24 3.06 26.05
CA GLY A 249 -4.42 3.95 26.05
C GLY A 249 -5.67 3.33 26.69
N GLY A 250 -5.66 2.02 26.95
CA GLY A 250 -6.71 1.27 27.65
C GLY A 250 -7.41 0.24 26.76
N TRP A 251 -7.00 -1.03 26.88
CA TRP A 251 -7.47 -2.14 26.04
C TRP A 251 -9.00 -2.29 25.93
N LYS A 252 -9.75 -2.01 27.01
CA LYS A 252 -11.22 -2.13 27.04
C LYS A 252 -11.93 -1.19 26.07
N PHE A 253 -11.22 -0.20 25.54
CA PHE A 253 -11.75 0.79 24.63
C PHE A 253 -11.37 0.51 23.18
N VAL A 254 -10.70 -0.59 22.86
CA VAL A 254 -10.30 -0.92 21.48
C VAL A 254 -11.28 -1.94 20.89
N ASN A 255 -11.88 -1.59 19.75
CA ASN A 255 -12.69 -2.49 18.94
C ASN A 255 -11.79 -3.23 17.93
N TRP A 256 -11.30 -4.41 18.34
CA TRP A 256 -10.46 -5.27 17.52
C TRP A 256 -11.27 -6.06 16.50
N ILE A 257 -11.03 -5.81 15.21
CA ILE A 257 -11.68 -6.54 14.12
C ILE A 257 -10.62 -7.26 13.28
N HIS A 258 -10.68 -8.60 13.30
CA HIS A 258 -9.69 -9.43 12.62
C HIS A 258 -10.22 -9.88 11.25
N GLU A 259 -9.58 -9.41 10.18
CA GLU A 259 -9.85 -9.87 8.81
C GLU A 259 -8.66 -10.70 8.31
N ASN A 260 -8.65 -11.98 8.69
CA ASN A 260 -7.62 -12.91 8.26
C ASN A 260 -8.03 -13.70 7.01
N CYS A 261 -9.21 -13.48 6.43
CA CYS A 261 -9.66 -14.22 5.27
C CYS A 261 -9.37 -13.49 3.96
N LEU A 262 -9.57 -12.17 3.93
CA LEU A 262 -9.46 -11.34 2.71
C LEU A 262 -8.15 -10.55 2.62
N LEU A 263 -7.30 -10.62 3.64
CA LEU A 263 -5.94 -10.08 3.65
C LEU A 263 -4.98 -11.26 3.72
N TYR A 264 -4.03 -11.37 2.80
CA TYR A 264 -3.08 -12.48 2.81
C TYR A 264 -1.87 -12.23 1.89
N GLU A 265 -0.85 -13.07 2.07
CA GLU A 265 0.26 -13.20 1.13
C GLU A 265 -0.23 -13.70 -0.22
N ASP A 266 0.38 -13.18 -1.28
CA ASP A 266 0.15 -13.63 -2.65
C ASP A 266 0.08 -15.18 -2.72
N PRO A 267 -1.00 -15.77 -3.28
CA PRO A 267 -1.17 -17.22 -3.40
C PRO A 267 0.00 -17.94 -4.08
N ARG A 268 0.81 -17.20 -4.83
CA ARG A 268 1.99 -17.65 -5.56
C ARG A 268 3.27 -17.59 -4.71
N SER A 269 3.13 -17.30 -3.42
CA SER A 269 4.22 -17.08 -2.48
C SER A 269 3.93 -17.80 -1.17
N SER A 270 4.23 -19.09 -1.09
CA SER A 270 4.06 -19.88 0.14
C SER A 270 5.11 -19.59 1.23
N ALA A 271 5.87 -18.49 1.08
CA ALA A 271 6.96 -18.09 1.97
C ALA A 271 6.50 -17.87 3.42
N ASN A 272 5.24 -17.47 3.64
CA ASN A 272 4.67 -17.30 4.97
C ASN A 272 3.34 -18.04 5.08
N GLN A 273 3.41 -19.34 5.34
CA GLN A 273 2.26 -20.26 5.35
C GLN A 273 1.11 -19.84 6.27
N TRP A 274 1.41 -19.09 7.34
CA TRP A 274 0.41 -18.68 8.33
C TRP A 274 -0.59 -17.64 7.81
N CYS A 275 -0.13 -16.74 6.95
CA CYS A 275 -0.95 -15.69 6.33
C CYS A 275 -1.14 -15.91 4.82
N TRP A 276 -0.72 -17.05 4.30
CA TRP A 276 -0.91 -17.45 2.91
C TRP A 276 -2.29 -18.04 2.68
N ARG A 277 -2.83 -17.83 1.47
CA ARG A 277 -4.04 -18.51 0.98
C ARG A 277 -3.77 -19.13 -0.39
N PRO A 278 -4.30 -20.34 -0.66
CA PRO A 278 -4.07 -21.03 -1.94
C PRO A 278 -4.73 -20.38 -3.16
N TRP A 279 -5.74 -19.52 -2.94
CA TRP A 279 -6.53 -18.91 -4.01
C TRP A 279 -6.87 -17.46 -3.65
N ALA A 280 -7.14 -16.67 -4.69
CA ALA A 280 -7.76 -15.38 -4.62
C ALA A 280 -9.28 -15.44 -4.78
N SER A 281 -9.97 -14.42 -4.30
CA SER A 281 -11.37 -14.16 -4.67
C SER A 281 -11.58 -12.75 -5.21
N PRO A 282 -12.71 -12.46 -5.89
CA PRO A 282 -13.07 -11.10 -6.29
C PRO A 282 -13.21 -10.14 -5.10
N HIS A 283 -13.44 -10.67 -3.89
CA HIS A 283 -13.60 -9.90 -2.65
C HIS A 283 -12.28 -9.68 -1.90
N THR A 284 -11.15 -10.16 -2.42
CA THR A 284 -9.83 -9.98 -1.80
C THR A 284 -9.55 -8.50 -1.54
N ILE A 285 -9.06 -8.16 -0.35
CA ILE A 285 -8.72 -6.79 0.03
C ILE A 285 -7.22 -6.54 -0.19
N VAL A 286 -6.35 -7.49 0.21
CA VAL A 286 -4.90 -7.32 0.12
C VAL A 286 -4.20 -8.53 -0.49
N PHE A 287 -3.24 -8.26 -1.37
CA PHE A 287 -2.16 -9.19 -1.73
C PHE A 287 -0.83 -8.64 -1.22
N HIS A 288 -0.22 -9.31 -0.26
CA HIS A 288 1.09 -8.95 0.29
C HIS A 288 2.24 -9.68 -0.40
N GLY A 289 3.47 -9.17 -0.24
CA GLY A 289 4.68 -9.79 -0.77
C GLY A 289 4.89 -9.59 -2.28
N MET A 290 4.40 -8.48 -2.81
CA MET A 290 4.43 -8.07 -4.23
C MET A 290 5.82 -7.54 -4.64
N LYS A 291 6.86 -8.33 -4.41
CA LYS A 291 8.27 -7.91 -4.55
C LYS A 291 8.78 -7.88 -6.00
N SER A 292 8.02 -8.39 -6.96
CA SER A 292 8.44 -8.51 -8.37
C SER A 292 7.37 -8.01 -9.32
N ASN A 293 7.77 -7.41 -10.45
CA ASN A 293 6.83 -6.78 -11.40
C ASN A 293 5.77 -7.75 -11.95
N TRP A 294 6.15 -8.98 -12.28
CA TRP A 294 5.21 -10.01 -12.76
C TRP A 294 4.08 -10.32 -11.76
N LYS A 295 4.31 -10.10 -10.45
CA LYS A 295 3.24 -10.24 -9.46
C LYS A 295 2.19 -9.15 -9.65
N TRP A 296 2.63 -7.91 -9.84
CA TRP A 296 1.76 -6.75 -10.09
C TRP A 296 0.96 -6.89 -11.37
N ASP A 297 1.60 -7.37 -12.45
CA ASP A 297 0.91 -7.62 -13.73
C ASP A 297 -0.31 -8.52 -13.55
N ALA A 298 -0.20 -9.56 -12.72
CA ALA A 298 -1.30 -10.49 -12.49
C ALA A 298 -2.45 -9.91 -11.66
N VAL A 299 -2.13 -9.03 -10.72
CA VAL A 299 -3.15 -8.32 -9.93
C VAL A 299 -3.86 -7.27 -10.79
N ILE A 300 -3.13 -6.61 -11.69
CA ILE A 300 -3.70 -5.73 -12.70
C ILE A 300 -4.64 -6.53 -13.60
N GLU A 301 -4.23 -7.70 -14.11
CA GLU A 301 -5.12 -8.55 -14.89
C GLU A 301 -6.37 -8.98 -14.10
N LEU A 302 -6.21 -9.35 -12.82
CA LEU A 302 -7.31 -9.82 -11.98
C LEU A 302 -8.39 -8.77 -11.71
N PHE A 303 -8.00 -7.53 -11.39
CA PHE A 303 -8.96 -6.48 -10.99
C PHE A 303 -9.20 -5.41 -12.05
N PHE A 304 -8.32 -5.31 -13.04
CA PHE A 304 -8.39 -4.29 -14.08
C PHE A 304 -8.63 -4.82 -15.49
N GLY A 305 -8.44 -6.12 -15.72
CA GLY A 305 -8.75 -6.77 -16.99
C GLY A 305 -10.24 -6.90 -17.29
N GLU A 306 -10.58 -7.07 -18.57
CA GLU A 306 -11.96 -7.16 -19.07
C GLU A 306 -12.57 -8.58 -18.97
N ASN A 307 -11.81 -9.57 -18.50
CA ASN A 307 -12.23 -10.97 -18.52
C ASN A 307 -13.02 -11.36 -17.27
N GLN A 308 -14.25 -11.84 -17.47
CA GLN A 308 -15.10 -12.37 -16.41
C GLN A 308 -14.43 -13.54 -15.67
N ILE A 309 -14.67 -13.62 -14.36
CA ILE A 309 -14.18 -14.67 -13.47
C ILE A 309 -14.76 -16.01 -13.93
N VAL A 310 -13.90 -16.89 -14.43
CA VAL A 310 -14.20 -18.31 -14.62
C VAL A 310 -13.41 -19.07 -13.55
N ASP A 311 -14.10 -19.87 -12.74
CA ASP A 311 -13.48 -20.77 -11.76
C ASP A 311 -12.47 -21.68 -12.48
N ILE A 312 -11.30 -21.87 -11.86
CA ILE A 312 -10.26 -22.81 -12.34
C ILE A 312 -10.32 -24.08 -11.48
#